data_AF-A0A6P0T936-F1
#
_entry.id   AF-A0A6P0T936-F1
#
_cell.length_a   1.000
_cell.length_b   1.000
_cell.length_c   1.000
_cell.angle_alpha   90.00
_cell.angle_beta   90.00
_cell.angle_gamma   90.00
#
_symmetry.space_group_name_H-M   'P 1'
#
loop_
_entity.id
_entity.type
_entity.pdbx_description
1 polymer ?
#
loop_
_entity_poly.entity_id
_entity_poly.type
_entity_poly.pdbx_seq_one_letter_code
_entity_poly.pdbx_strand_id
1 'polypeptide(L)'
;MTSFVLANSTQAWNQYLDSIGIVTPLGVRLVTQAALLGGLIEAGVSQRLVILSDGAGQFNLLVHALCWVHAERAIRKLQGSTAVFRAQIEEVQTLLWDYYQEH
;
A
#
# COMPACT_ATOMS: atom_id res chain seq x y z
N MET A 1 -20.18 -20.00 3.70
CA MET A 1 -20.70 -19.04 4.70
C MET A 1 -21.62 -18.07 3.97
N THR A 2 -22.75 -17.70 4.57
CA THR A 2 -23.59 -16.63 4.02
C THR A 2 -23.00 -15.29 4.44
N SER A 3 -22.58 -14.48 3.46
CA SER A 3 -22.13 -13.11 3.72
C SER A 3 -23.27 -12.27 4.30
N PHE A 4 -23.00 -11.51 5.35
CA PHE A 4 -23.94 -10.61 6.00
C PHE A 4 -23.53 -9.15 5.76
N VAL A 5 -24.48 -8.30 5.40
CA VAL A 5 -24.24 -6.87 5.19
C VAL A 5 -24.20 -6.17 6.54
N LEU A 6 -23.02 -5.72 6.97
CA LEU A 6 -22.84 -4.97 8.21
C LEU A 6 -23.45 -3.56 8.14
N ALA A 7 -23.29 -2.87 7.01
CA ALA A 7 -23.86 -1.56 6.74
C ALA A 7 -23.97 -1.32 5.23
N ASN A 8 -24.95 -0.54 4.80
CA ASN A 8 -25.18 -0.17 3.39
C ASN A 8 -25.14 1.36 3.15
N SER A 9 -24.77 2.13 4.17
CA SER A 9 -24.58 3.58 4.10
C SER A 9 -23.57 4.02 5.16
N THR A 10 -22.95 5.18 4.96
CA THR A 10 -22.03 5.77 5.94
C THR A 10 -22.71 6.00 7.30
N GLN A 11 -23.99 6.40 7.29
CA GLN A 11 -24.75 6.61 8.52
C GLN A 11 -24.97 5.31 9.28
N ALA A 12 -25.39 4.24 8.59
CA ALA A 12 -25.56 2.92 9.20
C ALA A 12 -24.24 2.35 9.74
N TRP A 13 -23.13 2.58 9.03
CA TRP A 13 -21.81 2.16 9.48
C TRP A 13 -21.38 2.89 10.76
N ASN A 14 -21.54 4.22 10.81
CA ASN A 14 -21.22 4.99 12.00
C ASN A 14 -22.09 4.57 13.20
N GLN A 15 -23.39 4.37 12.99
CA GLN A 15 -24.30 3.87 14.04
C GLN A 15 -23.89 2.49 14.54
N TYR A 16 -23.47 1.59 13.64
CA TYR A 16 -22.95 0.28 14.03
C TYR A 16 -21.69 0.42 14.89
N LEU A 17 -20.71 1.22 14.45
CA LEU A 17 -19.47 1.45 15.20
C LEU A 17 -19.73 2.06 16.59
N ASP A 18 -20.63 3.04 16.67
CA ASP A 18 -21.08 3.63 17.93
C ASP A 18 -21.70 2.58 18.85
N SER A 19 -22.55 1.69 18.30
CA SER A 19 -23.23 0.63 19.07
C SER A 19 -22.27 -0.38 19.72
N ILE A 20 -21.09 -0.57 19.14
CA ILE A 20 -20.04 -1.47 19.66
C ILE A 20 -18.92 -0.72 20.39
N GLY A 21 -19.09 0.58 20.66
CA GLY A 21 -18.16 1.41 21.43
C GLY A 21 -16.91 1.87 20.67
N ILE A 22 -16.89 1.75 19.34
CA ILE A 22 -15.79 2.24 18.50
C ILE A 22 -16.07 3.69 18.09
N VAL A 23 -15.76 4.62 18.99
CA VAL A 23 -16.12 6.05 18.84
C VAL A 23 -14.93 6.97 18.55
N THR A 24 -13.70 6.51 18.79
CA THR A 24 -12.51 7.35 18.56
C THR A 24 -12.18 7.45 17.07
N PRO A 25 -11.69 8.60 16.57
CA PRO A 25 -11.30 8.73 15.15
C PRO A 25 -10.30 7.66 14.69
N LEU A 26 -9.35 7.30 15.55
CA LEU A 26 -8.38 6.22 15.27
C LEU A 26 -9.06 4.85 15.23
N GLY A 27 -9.92 4.54 16.20
CA GLY A 27 -10.65 3.27 16.26
C GLY A 27 -11.57 3.09 15.06
N VAL A 28 -12.36 4.11 14.73
CA VAL A 28 -13.23 4.13 13.54
C VAL A 28 -12.42 3.84 12.28
N ARG A 29 -11.28 4.52 12.10
CA ARG A 29 -10.41 4.31 10.94
C ARG A 29 -9.88 2.88 10.86
N LEU A 30 -9.31 2.36 11.95
CA LEU A 30 -8.70 1.03 11.98
C LEU A 30 -9.73 -0.08 11.76
N VAL A 31 -10.89 -0.01 12.42
CA VAL A 31 -11.96 -1.00 12.27
C VAL A 31 -12.55 -0.95 10.87
N THR A 32 -12.73 0.24 10.30
CA THR A 32 -13.19 0.39 8.90
C THR A 32 -12.18 -0.22 7.92
N GLN A 33 -10.89 0.05 8.09
CA GLN A 33 -9.84 -0.56 7.26
C GLN A 33 -9.81 -2.09 7.39
N ALA A 34 -9.95 -2.62 8.60
CA ALA A 34 -10.02 -4.06 8.84
C ALA A 34 -11.28 -4.70 8.22
N ALA A 35 -12.44 -4.05 8.34
CA ALA A 35 -13.69 -4.51 7.73
C ALA A 35 -13.60 -4.54 6.20
N LEU A 36 -12.99 -3.53 5.58
CA LEU A 36 -12.74 -3.51 4.13
C LEU A 36 -11.81 -4.65 3.70
N LEU A 37 -10.70 -4.86 4.42
CA LEU A 37 -9.77 -5.94 4.11
C LEU A 37 -10.43 -7.33 4.30
N GLY A 38 -11.17 -7.52 5.40
CA GLY A 38 -11.92 -8.75 5.66
C GLY A 38 -12.98 -9.02 4.60
N GLY A 39 -13.72 -7.99 4.16
CA GLY A 39 -14.70 -8.09 3.08
C GLY A 39 -14.07 -8.49 1.74
N LEU A 40 -12.88 -7.97 1.40
CA LEU A 40 -12.13 -8.40 0.22
C LEU A 40 -11.73 -9.88 0.31
N ILE A 41 -11.23 -10.32 1.47
CA ILE A 41 -10.84 -11.71 1.71
C ILE A 41 -12.05 -12.65 1.58
N GLU A 42 -13.19 -12.31 2.18
CA GLU A 42 -14.44 -13.07 2.08
C GLU A 42 -14.96 -13.11 0.63
N ALA A 43 -14.75 -12.04 -0.14
CA ALA A 43 -15.05 -12.00 -1.57
C ALA A 43 -14.08 -12.80 -2.44
N GLY A 44 -13.08 -13.48 -1.85
CA GLY A 44 -12.14 -14.36 -2.54
C GLY A 44 -10.78 -13.75 -2.86
N VAL A 45 -10.47 -12.54 -2.37
CA VAL A 45 -9.13 -11.97 -2.48
C VAL A 45 -8.16 -12.79 -1.62
N SER A 46 -7.11 -13.31 -2.24
CA SER A 46 -6.10 -14.11 -1.54
C SER A 46 -5.39 -13.27 -0.49
N GLN A 47 -5.25 -13.81 0.72
CA GLN A 47 -4.38 -13.25 1.76
C GLN A 47 -2.89 -13.25 1.36
N ARG A 48 -2.53 -13.98 0.30
CA ARG A 48 -1.18 -13.99 -0.28
C ARG A 48 -1.02 -12.98 -1.41
N LEU A 49 -2.05 -12.18 -1.73
CA LEU A 49 -1.92 -11.11 -2.70
C LEU A 49 -0.86 -10.12 -2.20
N VAL A 50 0.14 -9.87 -3.04
CA VAL A 50 1.25 -8.97 -2.70
C VAL A 50 0.80 -7.52 -2.82
N ILE A 51 0.95 -6.76 -1.74
CA ILE A 51 0.85 -5.31 -1.76
C ILE A 51 2.22 -4.75 -2.14
N LEU A 52 2.32 -4.24 -3.38
CA LEU A 52 3.52 -3.57 -3.87
C LEU A 52 3.42 -2.06 -3.61
N SER A 53 4.25 -1.51 -2.72
CA SER A 53 4.21 -0.08 -2.39
C SER A 53 5.59 0.54 -2.17
N ASP A 54 5.62 1.82 -1.78
CA ASP A 54 6.83 2.55 -1.43
C ASP A 54 7.41 2.19 -0.04
N GLY A 55 6.76 1.28 0.69
CA GLY A 55 7.16 0.92 2.06
C GLY A 55 6.59 1.81 3.14
N ALA A 56 5.65 2.71 2.85
CA ALA A 56 4.95 3.45 3.90
C ALA A 56 4.19 2.48 4.82
N GLY A 57 4.35 2.64 6.14
CA GLY A 57 3.87 1.67 7.15
C GLY A 57 2.37 1.40 7.11
N GLN A 58 1.56 2.32 6.59
CA GLN A 58 0.12 2.14 6.36
C GLN A 58 -0.22 1.06 5.32
N PHE A 59 0.73 0.64 4.49
CA PHE A 59 0.60 -0.42 3.49
C PHE A 59 1.31 -1.72 3.90
N ASN A 60 1.93 -1.77 5.07
CA ASN A 60 2.59 -2.98 5.58
C ASN A 60 1.53 -3.96 6.14
N LEU A 61 0.75 -4.54 5.24
CA LEU A 61 -0.35 -5.46 5.53
C LEU A 61 -0.14 -6.75 4.71
N LEU A 62 -0.56 -7.89 5.26
CA LEU A 62 -0.48 -9.21 4.60
C LEU A 62 0.93 -9.53 4.06
N VAL A 63 1.04 -9.81 2.75
CA VAL A 63 2.31 -9.98 2.06
C VAL A 63 2.66 -8.66 1.39
N HIS A 64 3.78 -8.07 1.79
CA HIS A 64 4.22 -6.75 1.32
C HIS A 64 5.54 -6.85 0.55
N ALA A 65 5.65 -6.07 -0.53
CA ALA A 65 6.86 -5.91 -1.31
C ALA A 65 7.16 -4.44 -1.59
N LEU A 66 8.46 -4.12 -1.70
CA LEU A 66 8.94 -2.80 -2.07
C LEU A 66 8.94 -2.63 -3.59
N CYS A 67 8.48 -1.49 -4.05
CA CYS A 67 8.39 -1.17 -5.46
C CYS A 67 9.72 -0.58 -6.00
N TRP A 68 10.31 -1.23 -7.00
CA TRP A 68 11.55 -0.76 -7.65
C TRP A 68 11.40 0.63 -8.30
N VAL A 69 10.22 0.95 -8.84
CA VAL A 69 9.93 2.31 -9.34
C VAL A 69 9.98 3.35 -8.22
N HIS A 70 9.56 2.98 -6.99
CA HIS A 70 9.69 3.85 -5.82
C HIS A 70 11.14 3.96 -5.34
N ALA A 71 11.92 2.87 -5.40
CA ALA A 71 13.34 2.89 -5.08
C ALA A 71 14.13 3.81 -6.03
N GLU A 72 13.86 3.74 -7.34
CA GLU A 72 14.52 4.56 -8.36
C GLU A 72 14.14 6.05 -8.28
N ARG A 73 12.96 6.38 -7.72
CA ARG A 73 12.43 7.76 -7.70
C ARG A 73 13.41 8.78 -7.13
N ALA A 74 14.21 8.40 -6.12
CA ALA A 74 15.21 9.29 -5.54
C ALA A 74 16.31 9.66 -6.55
N ILE A 75 16.75 8.70 -7.38
CA ILE A 75 17.78 8.87 -8.40
C ILE A 75 17.26 9.74 -9.55
N ARG A 76 16.02 9.51 -10.00
CA ARG A 76 15.39 10.31 -11.07
C ARG A 76 15.26 11.81 -10.75
N LYS A 77 15.26 12.18 -9.46
CA LYS A 77 15.17 13.59 -9.03
C LYS A 77 16.50 14.34 -9.15
N LEU A 78 17.60 13.63 -9.34
CA LEU A 78 18.92 14.24 -9.52
C LEU A 78 19.00 14.87 -10.91
N GLN A 79 19.36 16.17 -10.98
CA GLN A 79 19.41 16.91 -12.26
C GLN A 79 20.77 16.86 -12.95
N GLY A 80 21.86 16.54 -12.23
CA GLY A 80 23.23 16.46 -12.76
C GLY A 80 23.77 17.79 -13.31
N SER A 81 24.53 18.54 -12.50
CA SER A 81 25.04 19.87 -12.87
C SER A 81 26.05 19.88 -14.02
N THR A 82 26.67 18.73 -14.32
CA THR A 82 27.64 18.54 -15.41
C THR A 82 27.23 17.37 -16.30
N ALA A 83 27.80 17.30 -17.50
CA ALA A 83 27.60 16.15 -18.38
C ALA A 83 28.06 14.83 -17.73
N VAL A 84 29.17 14.88 -16.99
CA VAL A 84 29.69 13.73 -16.22
C VAL A 84 28.67 13.27 -15.18
N PHE A 85 28.10 14.20 -14.41
CA PHE A 85 27.09 13.85 -13.40
C PHE A 85 25.81 13.28 -14.01
N ARG A 86 25.38 13.77 -15.19
CA ARG A 86 24.24 13.18 -15.90
C ARG A 86 24.52 11.75 -16.35
N ALA A 87 25.70 11.50 -16.92
CA ALA A 87 26.12 10.16 -17.31
C ALA A 87 26.18 9.19 -16.11
N GLN A 88 26.66 9.67 -14.95
CA GLN A 88 26.68 8.86 -13.71
C GLN A 88 25.27 8.57 -13.16
N ILE A 89 24.33 9.51 -13.28
CA ILE A 89 22.93 9.28 -12.89
C ILE A 89 22.30 8.21 -13.80
N GLU A 90 22.54 8.28 -15.11
CA GLU A 90 22.10 7.27 -16.08
C GLU A 90 22.71 5.90 -15.77
N GLU A 91 24.02 5.84 -15.51
CA GLU A 91 24.73 4.62 -15.13
C GLU A 91 24.11 3.95 -13.90
N VAL A 92 23.83 4.71 -12.82
CA VAL A 92 23.21 4.15 -11.61
C VAL A 92 21.77 3.69 -11.87
N GLN A 93 21.00 4.39 -12.70
CA GLN A 93 19.66 3.94 -13.09
C GLN A 93 19.73 2.61 -13.85
N THR A 94 20.66 2.47 -14.80
CA THR A 94 20.90 1.23 -15.52
C THR A 94 21.29 0.10 -14.57
N LEU A 95 22.28 0.31 -13.70
CA LEU A 95 22.70 -0.69 -12.71
C LEU A 95 21.56 -1.16 -11.80
N LEU A 96 20.68 -0.24 -11.39
CA LEU A 96 19.51 -0.58 -10.57
C LEU A 96 18.55 -1.52 -11.31
N TRP A 97 18.26 -1.23 -12.57
CA TRP A 97 17.33 -2.02 -13.37
C TRP A 97 17.94 -3.32 -13.87
N ASP A 98 19.23 -3.34 -14.17
CA ASP A 98 19.97 -4.57 -14.49
C ASP A 98 19.91 -5.53 -13.30
N TYR A 99 20.20 -5.04 -12.09
CA TYR A 99 20.04 -5.83 -10.87
C TYR A 99 18.61 -6.38 -10.69
N TYR A 100 17.59 -5.57 -10.98
CA TYR A 100 16.19 -6.02 -10.93
C TYR A 100 15.85 -7.09 -12.00
N GLN A 101 16.49 -7.06 -13.16
CA GLN A 101 16.27 -8.09 -14.18
C GLN A 101 16.96 -9.41 -13.84
N GLU A 102 18.08 -9.35 -13.12
CA GLU A 102 18.88 -10.51 -12.73
C GLU A 102 18.34 -11.25 -11.49
N HIS A 103 17.47 -10.62 -10.70
CA HIS A 103 16.99 -11.11 -9.40
C HIS A 103 15.47 -11.00 -9.22
#